data_AF-A0AA38IJ82-F1
#
_entry.id   AF-A0AA38IJ82-F1
#
_cell.length_a   1.000
_cell.length_b   1.000
_cell.length_c   1.000
_cell.angle_alpha   90.00
_cell.angle_beta   90.00
_cell.angle_gamma   90.00
#
_symmetry.space_group_name_H-M   'P 1'
#
loop_
_entity.id
_entity.type
_entity.pdbx_description
1 polymer ?
#
loop_
_entity_poly.entity_id
_entity_poly.type
_entity_poly.pdbx_seq_one_letter_code
_entity_poly.pdbx_strand_id
1 'polypeptide(L)'
;MIRDHFASRKRDHFALGSISVFKNCKLTFSFYMRLSQSWLIGKFMSTHTSTSTTTLKESSYLYGTLIILANFFSVLVSHFYQLKIQHLGMKIRIGCCSLIYRTSLKINKNAAAASNVGTIINLLSNDVNRLDLAAMHLLQLLVAPIETIVIIYFLYATVGATAVAGIVLLFLFVPFQTLTGKLTTSYRQKTATRTDQGSNSWRKSSRESRSSRCSLGKNFSQEPSNKLEKTKFVKYGKLRLFGR
;
A
#
# COMPACT_ATOMS: atom_id res chain seq x y z
N MET A 1 13.28 -26.56 -15.35
CA MET A 1 12.86 -25.42 -16.19
C MET A 1 11.48 -25.63 -16.81
N ILE A 2 11.26 -26.58 -17.74
CA ILE A 2 9.91 -26.81 -18.34
C ILE A 2 8.89 -27.37 -17.32
N ARG A 3 9.34 -28.26 -16.43
CA ARG A 3 8.51 -28.85 -15.35
C ARG A 3 8.06 -27.80 -14.30
N ASP A 4 8.96 -26.87 -13.97
CA ASP A 4 8.67 -25.76 -13.05
C ASP A 4 7.71 -24.75 -13.69
N HIS A 5 7.83 -24.52 -15.00
CA HIS A 5 6.95 -23.63 -15.77
C HIS A 5 5.52 -24.19 -15.87
N PHE A 6 5.36 -25.51 -16.05
CA PHE A 6 4.05 -26.18 -16.07
C PHE A 6 3.40 -26.22 -14.68
N ALA A 7 4.19 -26.45 -13.62
CA ALA A 7 3.73 -26.41 -12.25
C ALA A 7 3.39 -24.98 -11.76
N SER A 8 4.05 -23.95 -12.30
CA SER A 8 3.63 -22.55 -12.12
C SER A 8 2.27 -22.32 -12.78
N ARG A 9 2.16 -22.63 -14.08
CA ARG A 9 0.93 -22.38 -14.86
C ARG A 9 -0.32 -23.03 -14.27
N LYS A 10 -0.23 -24.25 -13.75
CA LYS A 10 -1.36 -24.91 -13.04
C LYS A 10 -1.72 -24.26 -11.71
N ARG A 11 -0.73 -23.78 -10.94
CA ARG A 11 -0.96 -23.02 -9.70
C ARG A 11 -1.57 -21.65 -9.98
N ASP A 12 -1.18 -21.02 -11.08
CA ASP A 12 -1.69 -19.72 -11.50
C ASP A 12 -3.18 -19.81 -11.88
N HIS A 13 -3.58 -20.83 -12.66
CA HIS A 13 -5.00 -21.08 -12.97
C HIS A 13 -5.84 -21.43 -11.73
N PHE A 14 -5.31 -22.21 -10.79
CA PHE A 14 -6.02 -22.57 -9.55
C PHE A 14 -6.14 -21.38 -8.59
N ALA A 15 -5.10 -20.55 -8.46
CA ALA A 15 -5.12 -19.34 -7.67
C ALA A 15 -6.08 -18.30 -8.24
N LEU A 16 -6.09 -18.10 -9.56
CA LEU A 16 -7.05 -17.21 -10.23
C LEU A 16 -8.50 -17.69 -10.08
N GLY A 17 -8.72 -19.01 -10.17
CA GLY A 17 -10.03 -19.61 -9.90
C GLY A 17 -10.49 -19.38 -8.45
N SER A 18 -9.60 -19.59 -7.48
CA SER A 18 -9.88 -19.36 -6.06
C SER A 18 -10.19 -17.88 -5.78
N ILE A 19 -9.39 -16.95 -6.30
CA ILE A 19 -9.63 -15.50 -6.16
C ILE A 19 -10.97 -15.09 -6.77
N SER A 20 -11.31 -15.63 -7.95
CA SER A 20 -12.59 -15.36 -8.61
C SER A 20 -13.78 -15.86 -7.78
N VAL A 21 -13.71 -17.08 -7.25
CA VAL A 21 -14.77 -17.66 -6.40
C VAL A 21 -14.93 -16.87 -5.10
N PHE A 22 -13.82 -16.51 -4.43
CA PHE A 22 -13.87 -15.68 -3.23
C PHE A 22 -14.44 -14.29 -3.51
N LYS A 23 -14.14 -13.70 -4.68
CA LYS A 23 -14.68 -12.39 -5.10
C LYS A 23 -16.18 -12.46 -5.35
N ASN A 24 -16.64 -13.45 -6.11
CA ASN A 24 -18.06 -13.64 -6.40
C ASN A 24 -18.87 -13.95 -5.14
N CYS A 25 -18.34 -14.80 -4.26
CA CYS A 25 -18.97 -15.12 -2.98
C CYS A 25 -19.11 -13.89 -2.08
N LYS A 26 -18.05 -13.07 -1.96
CA LYS A 26 -18.11 -11.82 -1.19
C LYS A 26 -19.07 -10.80 -1.79
N LEU A 27 -19.12 -10.68 -3.12
CA LEU A 27 -20.02 -9.76 -3.81
C LEU A 27 -21.48 -10.11 -3.52
N THR A 28 -21.86 -11.37 -3.74
CA THR A 28 -23.23 -11.85 -3.51
C THR A 28 -23.63 -11.72 -2.04
N PHE A 29 -22.75 -12.10 -1.11
CA PHE A 29 -23.02 -12.01 0.33
C PHE A 29 -23.15 -10.55 0.81
N SER A 30 -22.23 -9.68 0.39
CA SER A 30 -22.26 -8.26 0.75
C SER A 30 -23.51 -7.55 0.20
N PHE A 31 -23.93 -7.92 -1.01
CA PHE A 31 -25.13 -7.36 -1.62
C PHE A 31 -26.39 -7.77 -0.84
N TYR A 32 -26.52 -9.06 -0.52
CA TYR A 32 -27.63 -9.58 0.27
C TYR A 32 -27.74 -8.91 1.64
N MET A 33 -26.61 -8.76 2.34
CA MET A 33 -26.58 -8.11 3.66
C MET A 33 -26.94 -6.63 3.61
N ARG A 34 -26.57 -5.90 2.54
CA ARG A 34 -26.93 -4.47 2.39
C ARG A 34 -28.39 -4.28 2.04
N LEU A 35 -28.94 -5.14 1.18
CA LEU A 35 -30.36 -5.11 0.85
C LEU A 35 -31.21 -5.47 2.06
N SER A 36 -30.84 -6.50 2.82
CA SER A 36 -31.56 -6.90 4.02
C SER A 36 -31.55 -5.79 5.07
N GLN A 37 -30.42 -5.11 5.29
CA GLN A 37 -30.32 -3.95 6.18
C GLN A 37 -31.23 -2.79 5.74
N SER A 38 -31.21 -2.44 4.45
CA SER A 38 -32.03 -1.36 3.90
C SER A 38 -33.53 -1.65 4.08
N TRP A 39 -33.92 -2.90 3.89
CA TRP A 39 -35.31 -3.34 4.09
C TRP A 39 -35.72 -3.37 5.56
N LEU A 40 -34.85 -3.85 6.46
CA LEU A 40 -35.09 -3.88 7.91
C LEU A 40 -35.29 -2.47 8.49
N ILE A 41 -34.50 -1.49 8.03
CA ILE A 41 -34.66 -0.09 8.44
C ILE A 41 -36.02 0.45 7.99
N GLY A 42 -36.47 0.12 6.78
CA GLY A 42 -37.81 0.49 6.30
C GLY A 42 -38.93 -0.06 7.17
N LYS A 43 -38.82 -1.34 7.60
CA LYS A 43 -39.78 -1.95 8.53
C LYS A 43 -39.74 -1.32 9.92
N PHE A 44 -38.54 -1.03 10.44
CA PHE A 44 -38.37 -0.33 11.71
C PHE A 44 -38.97 1.09 11.69
N MET A 45 -38.86 1.82 10.58
CA MET A 45 -39.49 3.15 10.43
C MET A 45 -41.02 3.05 10.33
N SER A 46 -41.54 2.04 9.62
CA SER A 46 -42.98 1.84 9.48
C SER A 46 -43.68 1.54 10.81
N THR A 47 -43.02 0.92 11.80
CA THR A 47 -43.62 0.65 13.10
C THR A 47 -43.76 1.89 13.98
N HIS A 48 -42.97 2.94 13.71
CA HIS A 48 -43.05 4.22 14.44
C HIS A 48 -44.12 5.17 13.89
N THR A 49 -44.47 5.08 12.61
CA THR A 49 -45.53 5.90 11.99
C THR A 49 -46.94 5.44 12.37
N SER A 50 -47.12 4.16 12.69
CA SER A 50 -48.42 3.62 13.12
C SER A 50 -48.62 3.79 14.62
N THR A 51 -49.39 4.82 15.00
CA THR A 51 -49.72 5.20 16.37
C THR A 51 -50.36 4.05 17.20
N SER A 52 -49.71 3.73 18.33
CA SER A 52 -50.27 3.23 19.60
C SER A 52 -50.97 1.86 19.67
N THR A 53 -50.22 0.75 19.55
CA THR A 53 -50.55 -0.50 20.26
C THR A 53 -49.34 -1.03 21.04
N THR A 54 -49.57 -1.61 22.21
CA THR A 54 -48.52 -2.16 23.09
C THR A 54 -47.71 -3.29 22.43
N THR A 55 -48.32 -4.05 21.51
CA THR A 55 -47.69 -5.12 20.72
C THR A 55 -46.70 -4.61 19.65
N LEU A 56 -46.83 -3.37 19.19
CA LEU A 56 -45.90 -2.76 18.22
C LEU A 56 -44.58 -2.31 18.85
N LYS A 57 -44.57 -2.00 20.16
CA LYS A 57 -43.35 -1.60 20.88
C LYS A 57 -42.35 -2.76 20.95
N GLU A 58 -42.81 -3.96 21.31
CA GLU A 58 -41.97 -5.16 21.36
C GLU A 58 -41.38 -5.51 19.98
N SER A 59 -42.19 -5.40 18.93
CA SER A 59 -41.76 -5.62 17.54
C SER A 59 -40.68 -4.63 17.10
N SER A 60 -40.75 -3.37 17.54
CA SER A 60 -39.78 -2.33 17.19
C SER A 60 -38.41 -2.58 17.84
N TYR A 61 -38.38 -3.00 19.12
CA TYR A 61 -37.13 -3.40 19.78
C TYR A 61 -36.50 -4.63 19.13
N LEU A 62 -37.31 -5.58 18.66
CA LEU A 62 -36.84 -6.76 17.93
C LEU A 62 -36.19 -6.39 16.60
N TYR A 63 -36.82 -5.55 15.77
CA TYR A 63 -36.22 -5.08 14.52
C TYR A 63 -34.96 -4.24 14.75
N GLY A 64 -34.95 -3.37 15.75
CA GLY A 64 -33.76 -2.58 16.12
C GLY A 64 -32.58 -3.47 16.52
N THR A 65 -32.83 -4.46 17.37
CA THR A 65 -31.81 -5.44 17.80
C THR A 65 -31.30 -6.25 16.61
N LEU A 66 -32.19 -6.67 15.70
CA LEU A 66 -31.82 -7.42 14.49
C LEU A 66 -30.94 -6.59 13.55
N ILE A 67 -31.20 -5.29 13.39
CA ILE A 67 -30.36 -4.39 12.59
C ILE A 67 -28.95 -4.30 13.18
N ILE A 68 -28.82 -4.14 14.50
CA ILE A 68 -27.51 -4.07 15.17
C ILE A 68 -26.75 -5.38 14.98
N LEU A 69 -27.41 -6.53 15.19
CA LEU A 69 -26.79 -7.84 15.03
C LEU A 69 -26.37 -8.11 13.59
N ALA A 70 -27.22 -7.77 12.62
CA ALA A 70 -26.92 -7.91 11.19
C ALA A 70 -25.75 -7.03 10.76
N ASN A 71 -25.66 -5.79 11.28
CA ASN A 71 -24.51 -4.91 11.04
C ASN A 71 -23.23 -5.47 11.64
N PHE A 72 -23.27 -5.93 12.89
CA PHE A 72 -22.12 -6.55 13.55
C PHE A 72 -21.60 -7.76 12.76
N PHE A 73 -22.48 -8.66 12.33
CA PHE A 73 -22.10 -9.81 11.54
C PHE A 73 -21.54 -9.43 10.16
N SER A 74 -22.12 -8.42 9.50
CA SER A 74 -21.63 -7.90 8.22
C SER A 74 -20.21 -7.35 8.33
N VAL A 75 -19.91 -6.60 9.40
CA VAL A 75 -18.57 -6.09 9.69
C VAL A 75 -17.59 -7.24 9.94
N LEU A 76 -17.97 -8.22 10.77
CA LEU A 76 -17.13 -9.38 11.06
C LEU A 76 -16.75 -10.13 9.77
N VAL A 77 -17.74 -10.51 8.95
CA VAL A 77 -17.49 -11.25 7.71
C VAL A 77 -16.62 -10.44 6.75
N SER A 78 -16.87 -9.13 6.65
CA SER A 78 -16.05 -8.23 5.83
C SER A 78 -14.59 -8.20 6.30
N HIS A 79 -14.37 -8.14 7.62
CA HIS A 79 -13.03 -8.13 8.19
C HIS A 79 -12.30 -9.47 7.99
N PHE A 80 -12.99 -10.59 8.21
CA PHE A 80 -12.44 -11.92 7.93
C PHE A 80 -12.05 -12.07 6.47
N TYR A 81 -12.89 -11.61 5.55
CA TYR A 81 -12.57 -11.60 4.12
C TYR A 81 -11.31 -10.77 3.82
N GLN A 82 -11.22 -9.56 4.39
CA GLN A 82 -10.05 -8.69 4.22
C GLN A 82 -8.76 -9.34 4.75
N LEU A 83 -8.82 -10.01 5.89
CA LEU A 83 -7.66 -10.76 6.42
C LEU A 83 -7.26 -11.90 5.48
N LYS A 84 -8.22 -12.66 4.94
CA LYS A 84 -7.92 -13.78 4.03
C LYS A 84 -7.27 -13.31 2.73
N ILE A 85 -7.76 -12.22 2.14
CA ILE A 85 -7.16 -11.67 0.91
C ILE A 85 -5.76 -11.09 1.19
N GLN A 86 -5.56 -10.42 2.33
CA GLN A 86 -4.23 -9.94 2.77
C GLN A 86 -3.23 -11.09 2.99
N HIS A 87 -3.67 -12.18 3.61
CA HIS A 87 -2.84 -13.37 3.76
C HIS A 87 -2.48 -14.00 2.41
N LEU A 88 -3.40 -14.03 1.45
CA LEU A 88 -3.13 -14.52 0.10
C LEU A 88 -2.12 -13.62 -0.62
N GLY A 89 -2.29 -12.30 -0.56
CA GLY A 89 -1.35 -11.31 -1.10
C GLY A 89 0.06 -11.48 -0.54
N MET A 90 0.18 -11.70 0.77
CA MET A 90 1.45 -11.95 1.44
C MET A 90 2.16 -13.22 0.92
N LYS A 91 1.42 -14.31 0.69
CA LYS A 91 1.98 -15.54 0.10
C LYS A 91 2.48 -15.31 -1.32
N ILE A 92 1.74 -14.57 -2.13
CA ILE A 92 2.12 -14.22 -3.51
C ILE A 92 3.40 -13.36 -3.48
N ARG A 93 3.47 -12.37 -2.61
CA ARG A 93 4.65 -11.52 -2.42
C ARG A 93 5.90 -12.33 -2.08
N ILE A 94 5.82 -13.20 -1.08
CA ILE A 94 6.96 -14.04 -0.66
C ILE A 94 7.40 -14.98 -1.80
N GLY A 95 6.42 -15.58 -2.50
CA GLY A 95 6.69 -16.44 -3.65
C GLY A 95 7.39 -15.72 -4.79
N CYS A 96 6.94 -14.50 -5.11
CA CYS A 96 7.54 -13.64 -6.13
C CYS A 96 8.99 -13.30 -5.76
N CYS A 97 9.23 -12.74 -4.58
CA CYS A 97 10.58 -12.39 -4.11
C CYS A 97 11.55 -13.58 -4.14
N SER A 98 11.09 -14.78 -3.73
CA SER A 98 11.88 -16.01 -3.77
C SER A 98 12.23 -16.44 -5.21
N LEU A 99 11.28 -16.33 -6.14
CA LEU A 99 11.50 -16.66 -7.54
C LEU A 99 12.53 -15.71 -8.18
N ILE A 100 12.41 -14.41 -7.94
CA ILE A 100 13.35 -13.43 -8.50
C ILE A 100 14.76 -13.61 -7.91
N TYR A 101 14.86 -13.87 -6.61
CA TYR A 101 16.16 -14.14 -5.98
C TYR A 101 16.86 -15.34 -6.63
N ARG A 102 16.12 -16.44 -6.86
CA ARG A 102 16.64 -17.62 -7.56
C ARG A 102 17.05 -17.34 -9.00
N THR A 103 16.29 -16.52 -9.72
CA THR A 103 16.63 -16.09 -11.09
C THR A 103 17.89 -15.24 -11.10
N SER A 104 18.01 -14.32 -10.14
CA SER A 104 19.15 -13.42 -10.00
C SER A 104 20.47 -14.16 -9.78
N LEU A 105 20.45 -15.25 -8.98
CA LEU A 105 21.62 -16.10 -8.74
C LEU A 105 22.05 -16.93 -9.96
N LYS A 106 21.19 -17.11 -10.97
CA LYS A 106 21.50 -17.88 -12.19
C LYS A 106 22.05 -17.02 -13.33
N ILE A 107 22.06 -15.69 -13.17
CA ILE A 107 22.57 -14.76 -14.19
C ILE A 107 24.11 -14.84 -14.20
N ASN A 108 24.70 -14.92 -15.39
CA ASN A 108 26.15 -14.96 -15.59
C ASN A 108 26.83 -13.71 -15.00
N LYS A 109 28.03 -13.85 -14.42
CA LYS A 109 28.81 -12.78 -13.77
C LYS A 109 29.01 -11.55 -14.66
N ASN A 110 29.15 -11.72 -15.97
CA ASN A 110 29.30 -10.58 -16.91
C ASN A 110 28.01 -9.76 -17.06
N ALA A 111 26.85 -10.41 -17.04
CA ALA A 111 25.55 -9.72 -17.04
C ALA A 111 25.21 -9.15 -15.65
N ALA A 112 25.59 -9.84 -14.57
CA ALA A 112 25.44 -9.38 -13.20
C ALA A 112 26.35 -8.20 -12.82
N ALA A 113 27.48 -8.02 -13.52
CA ALA A 113 28.35 -6.85 -13.37
C ALA A 113 27.76 -5.61 -14.08
N ALA A 114 27.04 -5.80 -15.19
CA ALA A 114 26.36 -4.73 -15.92
C ALA A 114 25.04 -4.28 -15.24
N SER A 115 24.31 -5.22 -14.64
CA SER A 115 23.07 -4.95 -13.92
C SER A 115 23.30 -5.05 -12.41
N ASN A 116 23.12 -3.97 -11.65
CA ASN A 116 23.30 -4.00 -10.20
C ASN A 116 22.19 -4.85 -9.53
N VAL A 117 22.42 -6.17 -9.45
CA VAL A 117 21.43 -7.18 -9.05
C VAL A 117 20.80 -6.86 -7.69
N GLY A 118 21.58 -6.34 -6.75
CA GLY A 118 21.08 -5.89 -5.45
C GLY A 118 20.11 -4.72 -5.55
N THR A 119 20.34 -3.77 -6.46
CA THR A 119 19.42 -2.66 -6.73
C THR A 119 18.12 -3.15 -7.36
N ILE A 120 18.18 -4.13 -8.27
CA ILE A 120 16.99 -4.71 -8.92
C ILE A 120 16.12 -5.42 -7.89
N ILE A 121 16.71 -6.24 -7.01
CA ILE A 121 15.98 -6.94 -5.96
C ILE A 121 15.35 -5.94 -4.98
N ASN A 122 16.07 -4.86 -4.61
CA ASN A 122 15.55 -3.83 -3.70
C ASN A 122 14.40 -3.03 -4.32
N LEU A 123 14.52 -2.62 -5.59
CA LEU A 123 13.46 -1.92 -6.31
C LEU A 123 12.21 -2.80 -6.39
N LEU A 124 12.41 -4.07 -6.78
CA LEU A 124 11.32 -5.00 -7.00
C LEU A 124 10.63 -5.43 -5.71
N SER A 125 11.36 -5.64 -4.62
CA SER A 125 10.76 -5.98 -3.33
C SER A 125 9.91 -4.83 -2.76
N ASN A 126 10.26 -3.58 -3.06
CA ASN A 126 9.43 -2.41 -2.79
C ASN A 126 8.22 -2.32 -3.72
N ASP A 127 8.40 -2.58 -5.02
CA ASP A 127 7.34 -2.51 -6.02
C ASP A 127 6.31 -3.61 -5.85
N VAL A 128 6.71 -4.84 -5.54
CA VAL A 128 5.80 -5.96 -5.24
C VAL A 128 4.88 -5.63 -4.07
N ASN A 129 5.36 -4.91 -3.06
CA ASN A 129 4.50 -4.47 -1.94
C ASN A 129 3.44 -3.47 -2.39
N ARG A 130 3.80 -2.52 -3.27
CA ARG A 130 2.85 -1.56 -3.83
C ARG A 130 1.87 -2.22 -4.80
N LEU A 131 2.35 -3.16 -5.60
CA LEU A 131 1.55 -3.91 -6.56
C LEU A 131 0.57 -4.85 -5.88
N ASP A 132 0.92 -5.46 -4.74
CA ASP A 132 0.00 -6.29 -3.96
C ASP A 132 -1.23 -5.47 -3.51
N LEU A 133 -1.00 -4.32 -2.89
CA LEU A 133 -2.07 -3.39 -2.51
C LEU A 133 -2.86 -2.90 -3.73
N ALA A 134 -2.17 -2.51 -4.81
CA ALA A 134 -2.81 -2.05 -6.02
C ALA A 134 -3.68 -3.14 -6.68
N ALA A 135 -3.19 -4.38 -6.74
CA ALA A 135 -3.92 -5.51 -7.32
C ALA A 135 -5.21 -5.80 -6.57
N MET A 136 -5.21 -5.70 -5.23
CA MET A 136 -6.44 -5.82 -4.44
C MET A 136 -7.46 -4.74 -4.80
N HIS A 137 -7.02 -3.49 -4.97
CA HIS A 137 -7.91 -2.39 -5.34
C HIS A 137 -8.36 -2.44 -6.82
N LEU A 138 -7.51 -2.90 -7.74
CA LEU A 138 -7.85 -3.04 -9.16
C LEU A 138 -8.95 -4.07 -9.38
N LEU A 139 -8.90 -5.20 -8.67
CA LEU A 139 -9.96 -6.22 -8.75
C LEU A 139 -11.31 -5.69 -8.23
N GLN A 140 -11.28 -4.79 -7.24
CA GLN A 140 -12.47 -4.11 -6.73
C GLN A 140 -12.98 -3.04 -7.71
N LEU A 141 -12.08 -2.33 -8.40
CA LEU A 141 -12.43 -1.33 -9.40
C LEU A 141 -13.25 -1.90 -10.56
N LEU A 142 -12.99 -3.14 -10.97
CA LEU A 142 -13.76 -3.84 -12.01
C LEU A 142 -15.15 -4.29 -11.53
N VAL A 143 -15.32 -4.55 -10.23
CA VAL A 143 -16.59 -5.05 -9.66
C VAL A 143 -17.51 -3.89 -9.28
N ALA A 144 -16.94 -2.79 -8.79
CA ALA A 144 -17.66 -1.58 -8.41
C ALA A 144 -18.69 -1.08 -9.44
N PRO A 145 -18.43 -1.03 -10.77
CA PRO A 145 -19.43 -0.57 -11.73
C PRO A 145 -20.64 -1.51 -11.83
N ILE A 146 -20.42 -2.82 -11.81
CA ILE A 146 -21.50 -3.82 -11.85
C ILE A 146 -22.38 -3.65 -10.60
N GLU A 147 -21.74 -3.55 -9.43
CA GLU A 147 -22.43 -3.32 -8.16
C GLU A 147 -23.24 -2.00 -8.17
N THR A 148 -22.65 -0.94 -8.73
CA THR A 148 -23.30 0.39 -8.82
C THR A 148 -24.55 0.36 -9.70
N ILE A 149 -24.50 -0.31 -10.85
CA ILE A 149 -25.65 -0.43 -11.77
C ILE A 149 -26.83 -1.13 -11.07
N VAL A 150 -26.55 -2.21 -10.33
CA VAL A 150 -27.60 -2.96 -9.62
C VAL A 150 -28.24 -2.11 -8.52
N ILE A 151 -27.44 -1.35 -7.76
CA ILE A 151 -27.95 -0.45 -6.71
C ILE A 151 -28.82 0.66 -7.32
N ILE A 152 -28.37 1.27 -8.42
CA ILE A 152 -29.14 2.32 -9.12
C ILE A 152 -30.48 1.77 -9.61
N TYR A 153 -30.51 0.57 -10.18
CA TYR A 153 -31.75 -0.09 -10.61
C TYR A 153 -32.72 -0.29 -9.45
N PHE A 154 -32.23 -0.82 -8.32
CA PHE A 154 -33.07 -1.08 -7.14
C PHE A 154 -33.59 0.21 -6.50
N LEU A 155 -32.74 1.25 -6.47
CA LEU A 155 -33.10 2.57 -5.95
C LEU A 155 -34.20 3.22 -6.80
N TYR A 156 -34.06 3.17 -8.13
CA TYR A 156 -35.07 3.70 -9.05
C TYR A 156 -36.40 2.93 -8.92
N ALA A 157 -36.34 1.60 -8.80
CA ALA A 157 -37.53 0.77 -8.61
C ALA A 157 -38.27 1.06 -7.29
N THR A 158 -37.55 1.42 -6.23
CA THR A 158 -38.15 1.66 -4.90
C THR A 158 -38.66 3.09 -4.73
N VAL A 159 -37.94 4.08 -5.25
CA VAL A 159 -38.17 5.51 -4.97
C VAL A 159 -38.79 6.24 -6.18
N GLY A 160 -38.65 5.71 -7.39
CA GLY A 160 -39.18 6.29 -8.62
C GLY A 160 -38.37 7.50 -9.13
N ALA A 161 -39.05 8.46 -9.77
CA ALA A 161 -38.40 9.57 -10.48
C ALA A 161 -37.57 10.50 -9.58
N THR A 162 -37.89 10.61 -8.29
CA THR A 162 -37.14 11.44 -7.33
C THR A 162 -35.72 10.93 -7.08
N ALA A 163 -35.45 9.64 -7.32
CA ALA A 163 -34.11 9.06 -7.20
C ALA A 163 -33.09 9.65 -8.21
N VAL A 164 -33.57 10.13 -9.37
CA VAL A 164 -32.71 10.62 -10.46
C VAL A 164 -31.85 11.80 -10.01
N ALA A 165 -32.41 12.72 -9.23
CA ALA A 165 -31.66 13.87 -8.69
C ALA A 165 -30.47 13.44 -7.82
N GLY A 166 -30.67 12.41 -6.98
CA GLY A 166 -29.60 11.84 -6.15
C GLY A 166 -28.53 11.13 -6.98
N ILE A 167 -28.92 10.39 -8.02
CA ILE A 167 -27.98 9.72 -8.92
C ILE A 167 -27.10 10.75 -9.64
N VAL A 168 -27.68 11.83 -10.16
CA VAL A 168 -26.93 12.92 -10.82
C VAL A 168 -25.89 13.52 -9.86
N LEU A 169 -26.26 13.77 -8.61
CA LEU A 169 -25.35 14.29 -7.59
C LEU A 169 -24.19 13.32 -7.31
N LEU A 170 -24.46 12.02 -7.20
CA LEU A 170 -23.42 10.99 -7.01
C LEU A 170 -22.43 10.96 -8.17
N PHE A 171 -22.92 11.07 -9.41
CA PHE A 171 -22.05 11.11 -10.59
C PHE A 171 -21.20 12.39 -10.64
N LEU A 172 -21.72 13.53 -10.21
CA LEU A 172 -20.94 14.77 -10.08
C LEU A 172 -19.84 14.67 -9.01
N PHE A 173 -20.02 13.80 -8.02
CA PHE A 173 -19.03 13.57 -6.98
C PHE A 173 -17.80 12.80 -7.49
N VAL A 174 -17.96 11.96 -8.52
CA VAL A 174 -16.84 11.21 -9.15
C VAL A 174 -15.75 12.13 -9.72
N PRO A 175 -16.03 13.10 -10.61
CA PRO A 175 -15.00 14.00 -11.13
C PRO A 175 -14.38 14.83 -9.99
N PHE A 176 -15.16 15.27 -9.01
CA PHE A 176 -14.64 15.98 -7.84
C PHE A 176 -13.58 15.17 -7.06
N GLN A 177 -13.85 13.88 -6.82
CA GLN A 177 -12.86 12.98 -6.21
C GLN A 177 -11.61 12.81 -7.08
N THR A 178 -11.75 12.67 -8.41
CA THR A 178 -10.59 12.52 -9.29
C THR A 178 -9.71 13.77 -9.34
N LEU A 179 -10.30 14.97 -9.32
CA LEU A 179 -9.57 16.23 -9.26
C LEU A 179 -8.75 16.33 -7.96
N THR A 180 -9.38 16.02 -6.82
CA THR A 180 -8.71 15.98 -5.52
C THR A 180 -7.57 14.97 -5.49
N GLY A 181 -7.76 13.79 -6.11
CA GLY A 181 -6.71 12.79 -6.28
C GLY A 181 -5.52 13.29 -7.11
N LYS A 182 -5.77 13.92 -8.26
CA LYS A 182 -4.73 14.51 -9.12
C LYS A 182 -3.93 15.60 -8.42
N LEU A 183 -4.61 16.47 -7.67
CA LEU A 183 -3.97 17.49 -6.85
C LEU A 183 -3.05 16.85 -5.80
N THR A 184 -3.57 15.87 -5.06
CA THR A 184 -2.79 15.14 -4.05
C THR A 184 -1.55 14.50 -4.63
N THR A 185 -1.65 13.85 -5.80
CA THR A 185 -0.48 13.28 -6.50
C THR A 185 0.54 14.35 -6.89
N SER A 186 0.07 15.49 -7.39
CA SER A 186 0.94 16.61 -7.80
C SER A 186 1.70 17.19 -6.61
N TYR A 187 1.02 17.39 -5.47
CA TYR A 187 1.67 17.83 -4.23
C TYR A 187 2.66 16.77 -3.72
N ARG A 188 2.29 15.48 -3.76
CA ARG A 188 3.19 14.40 -3.34
C ARG A 188 4.46 14.33 -4.18
N GLN A 189 4.37 14.55 -5.49
CA GLN A 189 5.52 14.61 -6.38
C GLN A 189 6.45 15.78 -6.05
N LYS A 190 5.89 16.98 -5.83
CA LYS A 190 6.68 18.15 -5.40
C LYS A 190 7.42 17.89 -4.09
N THR A 191 6.75 17.28 -3.10
CA THR A 191 7.40 16.91 -1.84
C THR A 191 8.51 15.89 -2.05
N ALA A 192 8.30 14.85 -2.87
CA ALA A 192 9.32 13.84 -3.17
C ALA A 192 10.58 14.46 -3.81
N THR A 193 10.41 15.36 -4.79
CA THR A 193 11.55 16.03 -5.44
C THR A 193 12.38 16.88 -4.48
N ARG A 194 11.75 17.57 -3.52
CA ARG A 194 12.49 18.35 -2.51
C ARG A 194 13.25 17.46 -1.54
N THR A 195 12.65 16.36 -1.09
CA THR A 195 13.32 15.39 -0.22
C THR A 195 14.53 14.76 -0.91
N ASP A 196 14.41 14.40 -2.19
CA ASP A 196 15.51 13.83 -2.97
C ASP A 196 16.66 14.83 -3.18
N GLN A 197 16.35 16.10 -3.44
CA GLN A 197 17.36 17.16 -3.53
C GLN A 197 18.13 17.32 -2.21
N GLY A 198 17.40 17.33 -1.08
CA GLY A 198 18.01 17.34 0.25
C GLY A 198 18.95 16.15 0.45
N SER A 199 18.45 14.92 0.22
CA SER A 199 19.24 13.70 0.36
C SER A 199 20.50 13.71 -0.53
N ASN A 200 20.38 14.17 -1.76
CA ASN A 200 21.51 14.26 -2.70
C ASN A 200 22.55 15.29 -2.28
N SER A 201 22.12 16.43 -1.72
CA SER A 201 23.02 17.44 -1.17
C SER A 201 23.84 16.89 0.00
N TRP A 202 23.18 16.25 0.97
CA TRP A 202 23.83 15.57 2.09
C TRP A 202 24.84 14.50 1.62
N ARG A 203 24.49 13.73 0.59
CA ARG A 203 25.39 12.73 -0.01
C ARG A 203 26.61 13.35 -0.70
N LYS A 204 26.48 14.53 -1.32
CA LYS A 204 27.61 15.27 -1.90
C LYS A 204 28.54 15.79 -0.80
N SER A 205 28.00 16.54 0.15
CA SER A 205 28.78 17.07 1.29
C SER A 205 29.52 15.97 2.05
N SER A 206 28.85 14.84 2.31
CA SER A 206 29.48 13.68 2.97
C SER A 206 30.64 13.07 2.17
N ARG A 207 30.54 13.04 0.83
CA ARG A 207 31.60 12.55 -0.06
C ARG A 207 32.79 13.53 -0.09
N GLU A 208 32.52 14.83 -0.18
CA GLU A 208 33.54 15.88 -0.14
C GLU A 208 34.31 15.84 1.19
N SER A 209 33.64 15.83 2.33
CA SER A 209 34.31 15.72 3.64
C SER A 209 35.13 14.43 3.80
N ARG A 210 34.76 13.34 3.13
CA ARG A 210 35.52 12.09 3.14
C ARG A 210 36.74 12.18 2.22
N SER A 211 36.60 12.77 1.05
CA SER A 211 37.70 13.06 0.12
C SER A 211 38.73 14.01 0.75
N SER A 212 38.29 15.10 1.37
CA SER A 212 39.17 16.03 2.10
C SER A 212 39.95 15.34 3.21
N ARG A 213 39.31 14.44 3.98
CA ARG A 213 39.99 13.63 5.01
C ARG A 213 41.02 12.66 4.42
N CYS A 214 40.72 12.02 3.29
CA CYS A 214 41.70 11.16 2.61
C CYS A 214 42.90 11.95 2.09
N SER A 215 42.69 13.15 1.52
CA SER A 215 43.79 14.02 1.08
C SER A 215 44.62 14.53 2.26
N LEU A 216 43.98 14.92 3.37
CA LEU A 216 44.68 15.31 4.60
C LEU A 216 45.53 14.14 5.15
N GLY A 217 44.99 12.93 5.16
CA GLY A 217 45.70 11.73 5.60
C GLY A 217 46.88 11.36 4.69
N LYS A 218 46.76 11.52 3.37
CA LYS A 218 47.88 11.35 2.44
C LYS A 218 48.97 12.41 2.64
N ASN A 219 48.58 13.68 2.83
CA ASN A 219 49.51 14.76 3.12
C ASN A 219 50.26 14.53 4.45
N PHE A 220 49.57 14.02 5.47
CA PHE A 220 50.19 13.65 6.76
C PHE A 220 51.12 12.43 6.63
N SER A 221 50.76 11.45 5.78
CA SER A 221 51.57 10.24 5.56
C SER A 221 52.78 10.46 4.64
N GLN A 222 52.73 11.47 3.75
CA GLN A 222 53.87 11.90 2.93
C GLN A 222 54.80 12.86 3.66
N GLU A 223 54.45 13.30 4.87
CA GLU A 223 55.37 14.06 5.70
C GLU A 223 56.48 13.10 6.18
N PRO A 224 57.75 13.31 5.79
CA PRO A 224 58.82 12.42 6.22
C PRO A 224 58.96 12.50 7.74
N SER A 225 59.05 11.35 8.43
CA SER A 225 59.27 11.25 9.89
C SER A 225 60.37 12.19 10.40
N ASN A 226 61.40 12.45 9.57
CA ASN A 226 62.48 13.39 9.84
C ASN A 226 62.06 14.85 10.01
N LYS A 227 60.88 15.31 9.53
CA LYS A 227 60.38 16.69 9.71
C LYS A 227 59.63 16.87 11.02
N LEU A 228 58.83 15.88 11.44
CA LEU A 228 58.16 15.88 12.75
C LEU A 228 59.16 15.66 13.90
N GLU A 229 60.21 14.88 13.67
CA GLU A 229 61.29 14.69 14.64
C GLU A 229 62.16 15.96 14.78
N LYS A 230 62.50 16.62 13.66
CA LYS A 230 63.25 17.90 13.70
C LYS A 230 62.44 19.05 14.30
N THR A 231 61.14 19.14 14.07
CA THR A 231 60.30 20.18 14.69
C THR A 231 60.03 19.91 16.17
N LYS A 232 59.92 18.65 16.61
CA LYS A 232 59.94 18.32 18.05
C LYS A 232 61.30 18.62 18.69
N PHE A 233 62.43 18.27 18.06
CA PHE A 233 63.76 18.58 18.60
C PHE A 233 64.06 20.08 18.68
N VAL A 234 63.64 20.89 17.71
CA VAL A 234 63.78 22.36 17.76
C VAL A 234 62.89 22.96 18.86
N LYS A 235 61.69 22.43 19.08
CA LYS A 235 60.76 22.95 20.10
C LYS A 235 61.20 22.57 21.53
N TYR A 236 61.70 21.36 21.76
CA TYR A 236 62.20 20.93 23.08
C TYR A 236 63.65 21.36 23.37
N GLY A 237 64.48 21.60 22.35
CA GLY A 237 65.82 22.17 22.49
C GLY A 237 65.82 23.67 22.82
N LYS A 238 64.85 24.43 22.28
CA LYS A 238 64.71 25.88 22.55
C LYS A 238 64.10 26.19 23.93
N LEU A 239 63.38 25.24 24.53
CA LEU A 239 62.84 25.34 25.89
C LEU A 239 63.85 24.97 26.99
N ARG A 240 65.02 24.39 26.67
CA ARG A 240 66.11 24.14 27.65
C ARG A 240 67.15 25.26 27.77
N LEU A 241 67.12 26.26 26.89
CA LEU A 241 68.07 27.40 26.92
C LEU A 241 67.48 28.69 27.50
N PHE A 242 66.24 28.65 28.00
CA PHE A 242 65.53 29.81 28.56
C PHE A 242 64.93 29.52 29.95
N GLY A 243 65.56 28.62 30.71
CA GLY A 243 65.18 28.24 32.07
C GLY A 243 66.40 27.99 32.93
N ARG A 244 67.20 29.02 33.13
CA ARG A 244 68.18 29.14 34.21
C ARG A 244 68.13 30.56 34.74
#